data_AF-H0ACV6-F1
#
_entry.id   AF-H0ACV6-F1
#
_cell.length_a   1.000
_cell.length_b   1.000
_cell.length_c   1.000
_cell.angle_alpha   90.00
_cell.angle_beta   90.00
_cell.angle_gamma   90.00
#
_symmetry.space_group_name_H-M   'P 1'
#
loop_
_entity.id
_entity.type
_entity.pdbx_description
1 polymer ?
#
loop_
_entity_poly.entity_id
_entity_poly.type
_entity_poly.pdbx_seq_one_letter_code
_entity_poly.pdbx_strand_id
1 'polypeptide(L)'
;MFAVLVSLPLIKGRADFRSYWALIVLILGLIVMQSPTYAQNAVHHESTPYQELTVTQDDNLTTLYLDSSPQSSKYVNSTETPWDYPEYFHIPFLMREDIDKALFIGGGGFVSPQQYAEKGIEVDAVELDPAVVEASKNYFDLKESENLEVHTMDGREFLQNTDEEYDVVVLDAYRKQTVPFHLTTEDEKIVRGVSLEIGPGEIHAIMGPNGSGKSTLCKSLMGNPVYTIDSGKIIVDGEDVTEAETDERAREGLFLGFQYPSEISGISTAEFLREAINAKREEKGGDPIKQSDFKKRMEDALDMLDMDDEYARRYLNDGFSGGKNQSNLQKQTRKTEGKLQTIQESA
;
A
#
# COMPACT_ATOMS: atom_id res chain seq x y z
N MET A 1 2.74 -17.23 -8.24
CA MET A 1 1.62 -18.11 -8.63
C MET A 1 1.98 -18.76 -9.96
N PHE A 2 2.40 -20.04 -9.98
CA PHE A 2 2.68 -20.77 -11.21
C PHE A 2 1.40 -21.44 -11.69
N ALA A 3 0.90 -21.05 -12.86
CA ALA A 3 -0.21 -21.74 -13.51
C ALA A 3 0.33 -22.94 -14.31
N VAL A 4 0.02 -24.16 -13.89
CA VAL A 4 0.23 -25.37 -14.69
C VAL A 4 -0.99 -25.56 -15.58
N LEU A 5 -0.82 -25.28 -16.88
CA LEU A 5 -1.85 -25.49 -17.89
C LEU A 5 -1.78 -26.95 -18.38
N VAL A 6 -2.67 -27.80 -17.86
CA VAL A 6 -2.81 -29.19 -18.33
C VAL A 6 -3.81 -29.22 -19.48
N SER A 7 -3.32 -29.31 -20.71
CA SER A 7 -4.17 -29.59 -21.87
C SER A 7 -4.44 -31.10 -21.97
N LEU A 8 -5.67 -31.53 -21.73
CA LEU A 8 -6.08 -32.91 -21.95
C LEU A 8 -6.47 -33.11 -23.42
N PRO A 9 -6.00 -34.17 -24.11
CA PRO A 9 -6.54 -34.56 -25.40
C PRO A 9 -7.99 -35.02 -25.21
N LEU A 10 -8.91 -34.46 -26.01
CA LEU A 10 -10.29 -34.95 -26.12
C LEU A 10 -10.28 -36.39 -26.61
N ILE A 11 -10.29 -37.35 -25.69
CA ILE A 11 -10.50 -38.75 -26.00
C ILE A 11 -11.96 -38.90 -26.43
N LYS A 12 -12.19 -39.03 -27.74
CA LYS A 12 -13.49 -39.43 -28.30
C LYS A 12 -13.77 -40.89 -27.90
N GLY A 13 -14.48 -41.08 -26.79
CA GLY A 13 -15.01 -42.36 -26.33
C GLY A 13 -15.72 -42.19 -24.99
N ARG A 14 -16.79 -42.97 -24.75
CA ARG A 14 -17.55 -42.96 -23.48
C ARG A 14 -16.58 -43.15 -22.31
N ALA A 15 -16.25 -42.07 -21.60
CA ALA A 15 -15.44 -42.14 -20.40
C ALA A 15 -16.31 -42.75 -19.28
N ASP A 16 -15.89 -43.89 -18.75
CA ASP A 16 -16.56 -44.55 -17.64
C ASP A 16 -16.48 -43.68 -16.36
N PHE A 17 -17.54 -43.73 -15.55
CA PHE A 17 -17.68 -42.94 -14.31
C PHE A 17 -16.45 -43.07 -13.36
N ARG A 18 -15.75 -44.20 -13.40
CA ARG A 18 -14.52 -44.47 -12.65
C ARG A 18 -13.35 -43.57 -13.05
N SER A 19 -13.25 -43.16 -14.32
CA SER A 19 -12.18 -42.32 -14.84
C SER A 19 -12.32 -40.87 -14.37
N TYR A 20 -13.55 -40.37 -14.24
CA TYR A 20 -13.83 -39.05 -13.67
C TYR A 20 -13.56 -38.99 -12.17
N TRP A 21 -13.94 -40.04 -11.43
CA TRP A 21 -13.62 -40.15 -10.01
C TRP A 21 -12.12 -40.21 -9.74
N ALA A 22 -11.38 -40.96 -10.55
CA ALA A 22 -9.92 -41.00 -10.45
C ALA A 22 -9.29 -39.62 -10.70
N LEU A 23 -9.82 -38.84 -11.66
CA LEU A 23 -9.34 -37.48 -11.95
C LEU A 23 -9.66 -36.50 -10.81
N ILE A 24 -10.85 -36.58 -10.23
CA ILE A 24 -11.26 -35.74 -9.08
C ILE A 24 -10.37 -36.05 -7.86
N VAL A 25 -10.11 -37.34 -7.57
CA VAL A 25 -9.22 -37.74 -6.48
C VAL A 25 -7.78 -37.27 -6.74
N LEU A 26 -7.32 -37.29 -7.99
CA LEU A 26 -5.98 -36.82 -8.36
C LEU A 26 -5.86 -35.28 -8.23
N ILE A 27 -6.89 -34.54 -8.64
CA ILE A 27 -6.95 -33.08 -8.49
C ILE A 27 -7.05 -32.68 -7.02
N LEU A 28 -7.89 -33.35 -6.22
CA LEU A 28 -7.97 -33.13 -4.77
C LEU A 28 -6.64 -33.49 -4.08
N GLY A 29 -5.99 -34.58 -4.49
CA GLY A 29 -4.67 -34.96 -3.98
C GLY A 29 -3.58 -33.94 -4.30
N LEU A 30 -3.62 -33.35 -5.51
CA LEU A 30 -2.71 -32.27 -5.92
C LEU A 30 -2.97 -30.96 -5.17
N ILE A 31 -4.24 -30.64 -4.86
CA ILE A 31 -4.60 -29.46 -4.06
C ILE A 31 -4.09 -29.63 -2.61
N VAL A 32 -4.24 -30.82 -2.02
CA VAL A 32 -3.71 -31.12 -0.67
C VAL A 32 -2.18 -31.09 -0.63
N MET A 33 -1.50 -31.48 -1.72
CA MET A 33 -0.04 -31.39 -1.83
C MET A 33 0.50 -29.97 -2.05
N GLN A 34 -0.35 -29.00 -2.44
CA GLN A 34 0.07 -27.61 -2.69
C GLN A 34 -0.22 -26.65 -1.54
N SER A 35 -0.84 -27.10 -0.44
CA SER A 35 -0.93 -26.29 0.77
C SER A 35 0.47 -25.97 1.28
N PRO A 36 0.82 -24.70 1.48
CA PRO A 36 2.17 -24.34 1.92
C PRO A 36 2.48 -24.99 3.27
N THR A 37 3.72 -25.42 3.47
CA THR A 37 4.13 -26.27 4.60
C THR A 37 3.80 -25.68 5.97
N TYR A 38 3.75 -24.34 6.10
CA TYR A 38 3.34 -23.66 7.33
C TYR A 38 1.87 -23.94 7.70
N ALA A 39 0.98 -24.13 6.73
CA ALA A 39 -0.42 -24.41 6.99
C ALA A 39 -0.67 -25.81 7.59
N GLN A 40 0.28 -26.75 7.44
CA GLN A 40 0.14 -28.10 8.00
C GLN A 40 0.53 -28.18 9.48
N ASN A 41 1.40 -27.30 9.95
CA ASN A 41 1.88 -27.24 11.35
C ASN A 41 1.33 -26.03 12.12
N ALA A 42 0.27 -25.41 11.61
CA ALA A 42 -0.38 -24.28 12.25
C ALA A 42 -1.08 -24.72 13.54
N VAL A 43 -0.69 -24.14 14.66
CA VAL A 43 -1.31 -24.32 15.97
C VAL A 43 -2.27 -23.18 16.32
N HIS A 44 -2.16 -22.04 15.62
CA HIS A 44 -3.09 -20.92 15.69
C HIS A 44 -3.22 -20.26 14.33
N HIS A 45 -4.43 -19.81 14.00
CA HIS A 45 -4.70 -19.01 12.82
C HIS A 45 -5.83 -18.04 13.11
N GLU A 46 -5.63 -16.78 12.79
CA GLU A 46 -6.60 -15.72 13.02
C GLU A 46 -6.46 -14.61 11.97
N SER A 47 -7.59 -14.05 11.55
CA SER A 47 -7.62 -12.89 10.65
C SER A 47 -8.00 -11.67 11.46
N THR A 48 -7.14 -10.64 11.43
CA THR A 48 -7.35 -9.39 12.16
C THR A 48 -7.69 -8.26 11.18
N PRO A 49 -8.23 -7.12 11.63
CA PRO A 49 -8.38 -5.93 10.79
C PRO A 49 -7.05 -5.44 10.19
N TYR A 50 -5.92 -5.89 10.74
CA TYR A 50 -4.59 -5.49 10.33
C TYR A 50 -3.96 -6.46 9.33
N GLN A 51 -4.03 -7.77 9.59
CA GLN A 51 -3.27 -8.80 8.87
C GLN A 51 -3.79 -10.22 9.13
N GLU A 52 -3.33 -11.18 8.32
CA GLU A 52 -3.48 -12.61 8.63
C GLU A 52 -2.39 -13.08 9.58
N LEU A 53 -2.77 -13.66 10.71
CA LEU A 53 -1.87 -14.17 11.73
C LEU A 53 -1.88 -15.70 11.71
N THR A 54 -0.71 -16.32 11.69
CA THR A 54 -0.56 -17.77 11.84
C THR A 54 0.61 -18.07 12.76
N VAL A 55 0.40 -18.98 13.72
CA VAL A 55 1.49 -19.53 14.54
C VAL A 55 1.68 -20.98 14.16
N THR A 56 2.91 -21.37 13.86
CA THR A 56 3.28 -22.77 13.71
C THR A 56 4.19 -23.20 14.83
N GLN A 57 4.05 -24.46 15.25
CA GLN A 57 4.94 -25.06 16.24
C GLN A 57 5.40 -26.43 15.73
N ASP A 58 6.71 -26.64 15.75
CA ASP A 58 7.32 -27.96 15.58
C ASP A 58 8.09 -28.35 16.85
N ASP A 59 8.76 -29.51 16.85
CA ASP A 59 9.47 -30.04 18.02
C ASP A 59 10.56 -29.10 18.57
N ASN A 60 11.05 -28.16 17.76
CA ASN A 60 12.16 -27.27 18.13
C ASN A 60 11.79 -25.78 18.12
N LEU A 61 10.84 -25.36 17.29
CA LEU A 61 10.60 -23.95 16.97
C LEU A 61 9.12 -23.59 17.03
N THR A 62 8.85 -22.41 17.61
CA THR A 62 7.61 -21.67 17.42
C THR A 62 7.89 -20.54 16.42
N THR A 63 7.04 -20.38 15.41
CA THR A 63 7.18 -19.32 14.39
C THR A 63 5.86 -18.56 14.21
N LEU A 64 5.94 -17.23 14.23
CA LEU A 64 4.84 -16.31 13.96
C LEU A 64 4.94 -15.83 12.51
N TYR A 65 3.85 -15.98 11.79
CA TYR A 65 3.67 -15.48 10.43
C TYR A 65 2.61 -14.37 10.43
N LEU A 66 2.94 -13.25 9.79
CA LEU A 66 2.00 -12.17 9.47
C LEU A 66 1.92 -12.04 7.95
N ASP A 67 0.71 -12.10 7.38
CA ASP A 67 0.47 -12.14 5.94
C ASP A 67 1.28 -13.23 5.21
N SER A 68 1.41 -14.40 5.83
CA SER A 68 2.24 -15.53 5.36
C SER A 68 3.76 -15.27 5.31
N SER A 69 4.22 -14.12 5.80
CA SER A 69 5.65 -13.83 5.98
C SER A 69 6.06 -14.16 7.41
N PRO A 70 7.14 -14.93 7.63
CA PRO A 70 7.68 -15.15 8.96
C PRO A 70 8.16 -13.81 9.55
N GLN A 71 7.74 -13.50 10.78
CA GLN A 71 8.11 -12.28 11.52
C GLN A 71 8.88 -12.56 12.80
N SER A 72 8.62 -13.72 13.42
CA SER A 72 9.35 -14.16 14.60
C SER A 72 9.53 -15.65 14.63
N SER A 73 10.66 -16.10 15.14
CA SER A 73 10.85 -17.49 15.56
C SER A 73 11.60 -17.55 16.88
N LYS A 74 11.25 -18.53 17.72
CA LYS A 74 11.99 -18.85 18.94
C LYS A 74 12.11 -20.34 19.15
N TYR A 75 13.16 -20.77 19.84
CA TYR A 75 13.25 -22.15 20.31
C TYR A 75 12.23 -22.39 21.43
N VAL A 76 11.59 -23.56 21.40
CA VAL A 76 10.58 -23.93 22.41
C VAL A 76 11.21 -23.93 23.81
N ASN A 77 10.55 -23.30 24.80
CA ASN A 77 11.05 -23.08 26.17
C ASN A 77 12.34 -22.24 26.29
N SER A 78 12.65 -21.41 25.29
CA SER A 78 13.77 -20.48 25.31
C SER A 78 13.36 -19.09 24.83
N THR A 79 14.16 -18.08 25.18
CA THR A 79 14.13 -16.74 24.57
C THR A 79 15.13 -16.62 23.42
N GLU A 80 15.85 -17.69 23.08
CA GLU A 80 16.74 -17.74 21.93
C GLU A 80 15.95 -17.86 20.62
N THR A 81 16.45 -17.18 19.59
CA THR A 81 15.88 -17.14 18.25
C THR A 81 16.85 -17.77 17.25
N PRO A 82 16.38 -18.50 16.23
CA PRO A 82 17.23 -19.05 15.18
C PRO A 82 17.65 -18.00 14.13
N TRP A 83 17.24 -16.73 14.27
CA TRP A 83 17.54 -15.69 13.28
C TRP A 83 18.61 -14.74 13.81
N ASP A 84 19.52 -14.33 12.94
CA ASP A 84 20.67 -13.48 13.32
C ASP A 84 20.27 -12.00 13.53
N TYR A 85 19.17 -11.55 12.93
CA TYR A 85 18.83 -10.12 12.91
C TYR A 85 18.50 -9.51 14.28
N PRO A 86 17.82 -10.19 15.23
CA PRO A 86 17.51 -9.61 16.54
C PRO A 86 18.78 -9.40 17.38
N GLU A 87 19.89 -10.09 17.05
CA GLU A 87 21.19 -9.84 17.68
C GLU A 87 21.67 -8.40 17.45
N TYR A 88 21.31 -7.79 16.31
CA TYR A 88 21.67 -6.39 16.03
C TYR A 88 20.99 -5.41 16.97
N PHE A 89 19.86 -5.76 17.59
CA PHE A 89 19.22 -4.89 18.57
C PHE A 89 20.09 -4.69 19.80
N HIS A 90 21.01 -5.62 20.11
CA HIS A 90 21.94 -5.51 21.24
C HIS A 90 23.20 -4.65 20.96
N ILE A 91 23.38 -4.11 19.74
CA ILE A 91 24.50 -3.22 19.40
C ILE A 91 24.65 -2.03 20.39
N PRO A 92 23.59 -1.38 20.88
CA PRO A 92 23.71 -0.26 21.81
C PRO A 92 24.52 -0.58 23.08
N PHE A 93 24.49 -1.82 23.58
CA PHE A 93 25.30 -2.25 24.74
C PHE A 93 26.82 -2.21 24.49
N LEU A 94 27.24 -2.15 23.22
CA LEU A 94 28.66 -1.94 22.88
C LEU A 94 29.08 -0.47 22.97
N MET A 95 28.11 0.44 22.92
CA MET A 95 28.32 1.89 22.84
C MET A 95 28.06 2.58 24.18
N ARG A 96 27.19 2.00 25.01
CA ARG A 96 26.78 2.52 26.31
C ARG A 96 26.66 1.38 27.33
N GLU A 97 27.20 1.62 28.53
CA GLU A 97 27.09 0.71 29.67
C GLU A 97 25.89 1.06 30.58
N ASP A 98 25.29 2.23 30.38
CA ASP A 98 24.24 2.85 31.19
C ASP A 98 22.90 2.89 30.44
N ILE A 99 22.42 1.73 29.98
CA ILE A 99 21.09 1.60 29.36
C ILE A 99 20.13 1.11 30.44
N ASP A 100 19.23 1.99 30.89
CA ASP A 100 18.27 1.70 31.95
C ASP A 100 16.84 1.57 31.41
N LYS A 101 16.51 2.24 30.30
CA LYS A 101 15.15 2.22 29.71
C LYS A 101 15.14 2.10 28.19
N ALA A 102 14.28 1.24 27.64
CA ALA A 102 14.18 0.96 26.19
C ALA A 102 12.73 0.95 25.68
N LEU A 103 12.53 1.45 24.47
CA LEU A 103 11.27 1.41 23.74
C LEU A 103 11.39 0.49 22.52
N PHE A 104 10.47 -0.44 22.37
CA PHE A 104 10.29 -1.24 21.15
C PHE A 104 8.95 -0.88 20.50
N ILE A 105 8.98 -0.44 19.24
CA ILE A 105 7.77 -0.22 18.44
C ILE A 105 7.69 -1.35 17.40
N GLY A 106 6.70 -2.23 17.56
CA GLY A 106 6.62 -3.53 16.88
C GLY A 106 7.40 -4.61 17.63
N GLY A 107 8.04 -5.52 16.89
CA GLY A 107 8.88 -6.56 17.50
C GLY A 107 8.32 -7.98 17.46
N GLY A 108 7.55 -8.32 16.41
CA GLY A 108 6.80 -9.58 16.23
C GLY A 108 7.27 -10.72 17.13
N GLY A 109 6.39 -11.21 18.02
CA GLY A 109 6.70 -12.27 18.99
C GLY A 109 7.40 -11.83 20.29
N PHE A 110 7.80 -10.55 20.42
CA PHE A 110 8.32 -9.93 21.64
C PHE A 110 9.56 -10.60 22.23
N VAL A 111 10.39 -11.25 21.41
CA VAL A 111 11.60 -11.95 21.88
C VAL A 111 12.63 -10.96 22.42
N SER A 112 12.95 -9.91 21.66
CA SER A 112 13.96 -8.90 22.04
C SER A 112 13.53 -8.04 23.24
N PRO A 113 12.27 -7.55 23.34
CA PRO A 113 11.78 -6.89 24.55
C PRO A 113 11.97 -7.74 25.82
N GLN A 114 11.67 -9.04 25.75
CA GLN A 114 11.86 -9.96 26.90
C GLN A 114 13.34 -10.10 27.27
N GLN A 115 14.24 -10.23 26.29
CA GLN A 115 15.69 -10.30 26.54
C GLN A 115 16.25 -9.03 27.21
N TYR A 116 15.70 -7.86 26.88
CA TYR A 116 16.05 -6.59 27.55
C TYR A 116 15.56 -6.58 28.99
N ALA A 117 14.30 -6.96 29.22
CA ALA A 117 13.72 -7.04 30.56
C ALA A 117 14.44 -8.05 31.48
N GLU A 118 14.89 -9.19 30.93
CA GLU A 118 15.71 -10.19 31.63
C GLU A 118 17.08 -9.64 32.08
N LYS A 119 17.59 -8.59 31.43
CA LYS A 119 18.81 -7.87 31.82
C LYS A 119 18.55 -6.78 32.88
N GLY A 120 17.31 -6.59 33.29
CA GLY A 120 16.92 -5.57 34.29
C GLY A 120 16.68 -4.18 33.71
N ILE A 121 16.50 -4.07 32.38
CA ILE A 121 16.19 -2.82 31.70
C ILE A 121 14.68 -2.63 31.70
N GLU A 122 14.20 -1.42 31.99
CA GLU A 122 12.78 -1.09 31.88
C GLU A 122 12.39 -1.01 30.40
N VAL A 123 11.36 -1.75 29.99
CA VAL A 123 10.97 -1.87 28.58
C VAL A 123 9.51 -1.52 28.38
N ASP A 124 9.27 -0.56 27.48
CA ASP A 124 7.96 -0.36 26.85
C ASP A 124 7.97 -1.05 25.48
N ALA A 125 6.99 -1.92 25.22
CA ALA A 125 6.80 -2.55 23.92
C ALA A 125 5.43 -2.21 23.35
N VAL A 126 5.39 -1.56 22.18
CA VAL A 126 4.16 -1.05 21.55
C VAL A 126 3.81 -1.90 20.34
N GLU A 127 2.62 -2.49 20.33
CA GLU A 127 2.10 -3.30 19.21
C GLU A 127 0.70 -2.86 18.83
N LEU A 128 0.47 -2.67 17.53
CA LEU A 128 -0.79 -2.19 17.00
C LEU A 128 -1.87 -3.27 17.02
N ASP A 129 -1.48 -4.52 16.77
CA ASP A 129 -2.40 -5.64 16.63
C ASP A 129 -2.56 -6.43 17.96
N PRO A 130 -3.71 -6.32 18.66
CA PRO A 130 -3.96 -7.06 19.90
C PRO A 130 -3.80 -8.58 19.75
N ALA A 131 -4.10 -9.14 18.57
CA ALA A 131 -3.99 -10.57 18.34
C ALA A 131 -2.53 -11.01 18.30
N VAL A 132 -1.60 -10.13 17.89
CA VAL A 132 -0.15 -10.40 17.96
C VAL A 132 0.30 -10.47 19.41
N VAL A 133 -0.20 -9.57 20.28
CA VAL A 133 0.07 -9.60 21.72
C VAL A 133 -0.47 -10.89 22.35
N GLU A 134 -1.71 -11.25 22.04
CA GLU A 134 -2.34 -12.46 22.57
C GLU A 134 -1.62 -13.74 22.09
N ALA A 135 -1.31 -13.83 20.80
CA ALA A 135 -0.52 -14.94 20.26
C ALA A 135 0.86 -15.01 20.92
N SER A 136 1.48 -13.87 21.23
CA SER A 136 2.77 -13.85 21.90
C SER A 136 2.70 -14.32 23.36
N LYS A 137 1.61 -13.98 24.08
CA LYS A 137 1.34 -14.52 25.43
C LYS A 137 1.14 -16.03 25.41
N ASN A 138 0.42 -16.54 24.41
CA ASN A 138 0.06 -17.96 24.33
C ASN A 138 1.18 -18.85 23.80
N TYR A 139 2.02 -18.36 22.88
CA TYR A 139 2.98 -19.20 22.14
C TYR A 139 4.44 -18.73 22.24
N PHE A 140 4.67 -17.47 22.64
CA PHE A 140 6.01 -16.89 22.78
C PHE A 140 6.43 -16.65 24.23
N ASP A 141 5.65 -17.14 25.21
CA ASP A 141 5.85 -16.97 26.65
C ASP A 141 5.93 -15.51 27.12
N LEU A 142 5.36 -14.57 26.34
CA LEU A 142 5.34 -13.16 26.70
C LEU A 142 4.69 -12.96 28.06
N LYS A 143 5.46 -12.42 29.01
CA LYS A 143 5.01 -12.09 30.36
C LYS A 143 5.38 -10.64 30.67
N GLU A 144 4.36 -9.82 30.87
CA GLU A 144 4.53 -8.50 31.48
C GLU A 144 5.13 -8.67 32.88
N SER A 145 6.00 -7.74 33.26
CA SER A 145 6.75 -7.77 34.51
C SER A 145 6.99 -6.35 34.99
N GLU A 146 7.66 -6.18 36.14
CA GLU A 146 8.08 -4.84 36.60
C GLU A 146 9.02 -4.13 35.61
N ASN A 147 9.67 -4.88 34.72
CA ASN A 147 10.61 -4.36 33.72
C ASN A 147 10.08 -4.47 32.27
N LEU A 148 8.85 -4.93 32.05
CA LEU A 148 8.28 -5.06 30.70
C LEU A 148 6.78 -4.75 30.72
N GLU A 149 6.43 -3.62 30.11
CA GLU A 149 5.05 -3.19 29.86
C GLU A 149 4.73 -3.29 28.36
N VAL A 150 3.55 -3.80 28.03
CA VAL A 150 3.10 -3.98 26.64
C VAL A 150 1.89 -3.09 26.36
N HIS A 151 2.04 -2.18 25.41
CA HIS A 151 1.03 -1.21 25.01
C HIS A 151 0.38 -1.64 23.69
N THR A 152 -0.92 -1.90 23.72
CA THR A 152 -1.67 -2.24 22.50
C THR A 152 -2.24 -0.98 21.85
N MET A 153 -1.45 -0.30 21.02
CA MET A 153 -1.83 0.93 20.33
C MET A 153 -0.90 1.24 19.14
N ASP A 154 -1.19 2.32 18.39
CA ASP A 154 -0.30 2.78 17.34
C ASP A 154 0.99 3.38 17.92
N GLY A 155 2.15 3.01 17.35
CA GLY A 155 3.45 3.48 17.82
C GLY A 155 3.66 4.98 17.74
N ARG A 156 3.10 5.65 16.72
CA ARG A 156 3.16 7.13 16.63
C ARG A 156 2.23 7.75 17.66
N GLU A 157 1.05 7.20 17.87
CA GLU A 157 0.15 7.65 18.93
C GLU A 157 0.78 7.52 20.32
N PHE A 158 1.50 6.41 20.58
CA PHE A 158 2.25 6.22 21.83
C PHE A 158 3.30 7.32 22.01
N LEU A 159 4.14 7.52 20.99
CA LEU A 159 5.19 8.54 21.00
C LEU A 159 4.64 9.98 21.18
N GLN A 160 3.42 10.26 20.72
CA GLN A 160 2.79 11.58 20.86
C GLN A 160 2.24 11.87 22.26
N ASN A 161 2.00 10.82 23.05
CA ASN A 161 1.33 10.94 24.35
C ASN A 161 2.23 10.59 25.55
N THR A 162 3.41 10.02 25.30
CA THR A 162 4.40 9.73 26.34
C THR A 162 5.29 10.94 26.61
N ASP A 163 5.56 11.21 27.89
CA ASP A 163 6.56 12.18 28.36
C ASP A 163 7.88 11.49 28.78
N GLU A 164 7.99 10.16 28.57
CA GLU A 164 9.13 9.34 28.96
C GLU A 164 10.31 9.49 27.98
N GLU A 165 11.54 9.48 28.52
CA GLU A 165 12.78 9.44 27.74
C GLU A 165 13.34 8.01 27.72
N TYR A 166 13.88 7.58 26.58
CA TYR A 166 14.41 6.23 26.37
C TYR A 166 15.89 6.28 25.97
N ASP A 167 16.69 5.39 26.53
CA ASP A 167 18.10 5.24 26.16
C ASP A 167 18.27 4.55 24.80
N VAL A 168 17.33 3.66 24.47
CA VAL A 168 17.29 2.90 23.23
C VAL A 168 15.87 2.90 22.69
N VAL A 169 15.70 3.27 21.43
CA VAL A 169 14.44 3.10 20.69
C VAL A 169 14.69 2.14 19.54
N VAL A 170 13.97 1.02 19.51
CA VAL A 170 14.02 0.01 18.47
C VAL A 170 12.73 0.07 17.66
N LEU A 171 12.86 0.35 16.35
CA LEU A 171 11.75 0.34 15.41
C LEU A 171 11.76 -0.97 14.62
N ASP A 172 10.86 -1.88 14.99
CA ASP A 172 10.67 -3.20 14.39
C ASP A 172 9.20 -3.42 13.97
N ALA A 173 8.61 -2.38 13.41
CA ALA A 173 7.23 -2.37 12.90
C ALA A 173 7.23 -2.57 11.39
N TYR A 174 7.49 -3.79 10.91
CA TYR A 174 7.47 -4.09 9.47
C TYR A 174 6.16 -4.71 9.03
N ARG A 175 5.56 -4.19 7.95
CA ARG A 175 4.59 -4.94 7.13
C ARG A 175 5.29 -5.44 5.88
N LYS A 176 5.40 -6.76 5.74
CA LYS A 176 6.12 -7.45 4.66
C LYS A 176 7.60 -7.07 4.61
N GLN A 177 7.94 -5.93 4.02
CA GLN A 177 9.32 -5.43 3.84
C GLN A 177 9.43 -3.90 3.99
N THR A 178 8.39 -3.22 4.49
CA THR A 178 8.37 -1.76 4.64
C THR A 178 7.91 -1.36 6.02
N VAL A 179 8.57 -0.38 6.61
CA VAL A 179 8.08 0.31 7.81
C VAL A 179 6.88 1.18 7.40
N PRO A 180 5.76 1.20 8.15
CA PRO A 180 4.68 2.14 7.94
C PRO A 180 5.19 3.56 7.82
N PHE A 181 4.77 4.26 6.77
CA PHE A 181 5.32 5.58 6.41
C PHE A 181 5.13 6.62 7.52
N HIS A 182 4.08 6.49 8.33
CA HIS A 182 3.84 7.41 9.44
C HIS A 182 4.77 7.18 10.64
N LEU A 183 5.42 6.02 10.75
CA LEU A 183 6.43 5.77 11.81
C LEU A 183 7.83 6.29 11.43
N THR A 184 8.03 6.74 10.19
CA THR A 184 9.33 7.18 9.65
C THR A 184 9.34 8.62 9.17
N THR A 185 8.22 9.34 9.36
CA THR A 185 8.08 10.73 8.91
C THR A 185 7.97 11.65 10.11
N GLU A 186 8.79 12.70 10.15
CA GLU A 186 8.80 13.64 11.28
C GLU A 186 7.87 14.85 11.10
N ASP A 187 7.38 15.27 9.93
CA ASP A 187 7.87 16.51 9.28
C ASP A 187 9.06 16.37 8.31
N GLU A 188 9.23 15.20 7.69
CA GLU A 188 10.30 15.04 6.71
C GLU A 188 9.95 15.65 5.35
N LYS A 189 10.84 16.52 4.84
CA LYS A 189 10.81 16.97 3.44
C LYS A 189 11.08 15.80 2.49
N ILE A 190 10.01 15.20 1.95
CA ILE A 190 10.05 14.04 1.05
C ILE A 190 10.70 14.39 -0.30
N VAL A 191 10.50 15.61 -0.79
CA VAL A 191 11.07 16.12 -2.05
C VAL A 191 11.87 17.37 -1.76
N ARG A 192 13.12 17.44 -2.24
CA ARG A 192 14.05 18.54 -1.93
C ARG A 192 14.69 19.10 -3.18
N GLY A 193 14.61 20.43 -3.36
CA GLY A 193 15.43 21.15 -4.35
C GLY A 193 15.19 20.78 -5.81
N VAL A 194 13.95 20.41 -6.17
CA VAL A 194 13.60 20.11 -7.57
C VAL A 194 13.28 21.42 -8.29
N SER A 195 13.92 21.65 -9.44
CA SER A 195 13.58 22.72 -10.38
C SER A 195 13.40 22.10 -11.75
N LEU A 196 12.22 22.31 -12.33
CA LEU A 196 11.83 21.73 -13.61
C LEU A 196 11.11 22.81 -14.43
N GLU A 197 11.47 22.91 -15.70
CA GLU A 197 10.80 23.73 -16.70
C GLU A 197 10.35 22.82 -17.84
N ILE A 198 9.06 22.85 -18.17
CA ILE A 198 8.46 22.01 -19.21
C ILE A 198 7.85 22.93 -20.27
N GLY A 199 8.41 22.88 -21.47
CA GLY A 199 7.92 23.63 -22.63
C GLY A 199 6.67 23.02 -23.28
N PRO A 200 5.93 23.79 -24.10
CA PRO A 200 4.80 23.27 -24.85
C PRO A 200 5.17 22.08 -25.75
N GLY A 201 4.47 20.96 -25.58
CA GLY A 201 4.66 19.74 -26.38
C GLY A 201 5.84 18.86 -25.94
N GLU A 202 6.56 19.25 -24.87
CA GLU A 202 7.61 18.43 -24.31
C GLU A 202 7.05 17.27 -23.45
N ILE A 203 7.77 16.15 -23.45
CA ILE A 203 7.45 14.99 -22.61
C ILE A 203 8.66 14.75 -21.73
N HIS A 204 8.45 14.83 -20.42
CA HIS A 204 9.48 14.60 -19.41
C HIS A 204 9.13 13.34 -18.62
N ALA A 205 10.14 12.54 -18.29
CA ALA A 205 9.98 11.32 -17.51
C ALA A 205 10.75 11.43 -16.18
N ILE A 206 10.05 11.25 -15.07
CA ILE A 206 10.65 11.21 -13.73
C ILE A 206 10.86 9.74 -13.36
N MET A 207 12.10 9.31 -13.32
CA MET A 207 12.50 7.93 -13.03
C MET A 207 13.35 7.84 -11.77
N GLY A 208 13.20 6.78 -10.99
CA GLY A 208 13.91 6.57 -9.73
C GLY A 208 13.38 5.35 -8.96
N PRO A 209 14.10 4.85 -7.95
CA PRO A 209 13.69 3.69 -7.15
C PRO A 209 12.40 3.94 -6.36
N ASN A 210 11.76 2.88 -5.87
CA ASN A 210 10.60 2.99 -4.99
C ASN A 210 10.96 3.79 -3.73
N GLY A 211 10.05 4.68 -3.30
CA GLY A 211 10.29 5.58 -2.17
C GLY A 211 11.06 6.87 -2.49
N SER A 212 11.56 7.08 -3.72
CA SER A 212 12.33 8.28 -4.07
C SER A 212 11.51 9.59 -4.21
N GLY A 213 10.28 9.63 -3.70
CA GLY A 213 9.42 10.83 -3.74
C GLY A 213 8.75 11.15 -5.08
N LYS A 214 8.80 10.27 -6.09
CA LYS A 214 8.20 10.51 -7.43
C LYS A 214 6.71 10.83 -7.34
N SER A 215 5.94 9.91 -6.74
CA SER A 215 4.51 10.05 -6.54
C SER A 215 4.17 11.26 -5.65
N THR A 216 5.01 11.53 -4.65
CA THR A 216 4.88 12.68 -3.77
C THR A 216 5.03 13.99 -4.53
N LEU A 217 6.04 14.11 -5.41
CA LEU A 217 6.22 15.26 -6.28
C LEU A 217 4.99 15.47 -7.18
N CYS A 218 4.52 14.41 -7.86
CA CYS A 218 3.35 14.48 -8.73
C CYS A 218 2.09 14.95 -7.98
N LYS A 219 1.84 14.42 -6.77
CA LYS A 219 0.67 14.79 -5.94
C LYS A 219 0.79 16.20 -5.36
N SER A 220 2.00 16.62 -4.99
CA SER A 220 2.27 17.98 -4.48
C SER A 220 2.07 19.04 -5.56
N LEU A 221 2.52 18.77 -6.80
CA LEU A 221 2.27 19.64 -7.95
C LEU A 221 0.77 19.85 -8.20
N MET A 222 -0.03 18.81 -7.97
CA MET A 222 -1.48 18.81 -8.14
C MET A 222 -2.26 19.39 -6.95
N GLY A 223 -1.58 19.86 -5.90
CA GLY A 223 -2.24 20.50 -4.75
C GLY A 223 -2.97 19.53 -3.84
N ASN A 224 -2.51 18.28 -3.74
CA ASN A 224 -3.11 17.31 -2.82
C ASN A 224 -2.93 17.80 -1.36
N PRO A 225 -4.01 17.91 -0.57
CA PRO A 225 -3.98 18.56 0.75
C PRO A 225 -3.19 17.78 1.82
N VAL A 226 -2.80 16.53 1.54
CA VAL A 226 -1.92 15.74 2.41
C VAL A 226 -0.48 16.26 2.39
N TYR A 227 -0.08 17.02 1.38
CA TYR A 227 1.28 17.54 1.22
C TYR A 227 1.30 19.05 1.31
N THR A 228 2.34 19.58 1.95
CA THR A 228 2.59 21.02 2.05
C THR A 228 3.80 21.40 1.20
N ILE A 229 3.66 22.47 0.41
CA ILE A 229 4.80 23.09 -0.29
C ILE A 229 5.45 24.06 0.69
N ASP A 230 6.66 23.73 1.12
CA ASP A 230 7.40 24.52 2.12
C ASP A 230 8.15 25.71 1.51
N SER A 231 8.45 25.65 0.21
CA SER A 231 9.30 26.59 -0.51
C SER A 231 9.18 26.40 -2.03
N GLY A 232 9.49 27.45 -2.79
CA GLY A 232 9.44 27.43 -4.26
C GLY A 232 8.11 27.93 -4.81
N LYS A 233 7.91 27.74 -6.12
CA LYS A 233 6.72 28.16 -6.86
C LYS A 233 6.35 27.15 -7.93
N ILE A 234 5.06 26.99 -8.18
CA ILE A 234 4.52 26.25 -9.31
C ILE A 234 3.89 27.26 -10.26
N ILE A 235 4.44 27.39 -11.47
CA ILE A 235 3.96 28.32 -12.49
C ILE A 235 3.39 27.53 -13.66
N VAL A 236 2.12 27.76 -13.99
CA VAL A 236 1.42 27.13 -15.11
C VAL A 236 0.97 28.21 -16.07
N ASP A 237 1.43 28.15 -17.32
CA ASP A 237 1.10 29.15 -18.37
C ASP A 237 1.37 30.62 -17.99
N GLY A 238 2.23 30.87 -17.00
CA GLY A 238 2.55 32.21 -16.50
C GLY A 238 1.88 32.58 -15.18
N GLU A 239 0.93 31.78 -14.70
CA GLU A 239 0.21 32.01 -13.44
C GLU A 239 0.80 31.18 -12.30
N ASP A 240 0.94 31.78 -11.11
CA ASP A 240 1.43 31.12 -9.90
C ASP A 240 0.28 30.39 -9.20
N VAL A 241 0.34 29.05 -9.20
CA VAL A 241 -0.71 28.18 -8.66
C VAL A 241 -0.29 27.48 -7.36
N THR A 242 0.76 27.98 -6.70
CA THR A 242 1.37 27.33 -5.53
C THR A 242 0.39 27.15 -4.36
N GLU A 243 -0.49 28.13 -4.15
CA GLU A 243 -1.50 28.14 -3.07
C GLU A 243 -2.90 27.78 -3.57
N ALA A 244 -3.06 27.51 -4.86
CA ALA A 244 -4.34 27.15 -5.45
C ALA A 244 -4.74 25.72 -5.02
N GLU A 245 -6.04 25.51 -4.84
CA GLU A 245 -6.61 24.20 -4.52
C GLU A 245 -6.52 23.25 -5.73
N THR A 246 -6.69 21.95 -5.49
CA THR A 246 -6.55 20.91 -6.53
C THR A 246 -7.41 21.19 -7.77
N ASP A 247 -8.66 21.63 -7.58
CA ASP A 247 -9.60 21.91 -8.67
C ASP A 247 -9.23 23.17 -9.45
N GLU A 248 -8.70 24.19 -8.79
CA GLU A 248 -8.18 25.41 -9.44
C GLU A 248 -6.97 25.08 -10.32
N ARG A 249 -6.01 24.30 -9.81
CA ARG A 249 -4.87 23.81 -10.60
C ARG A 249 -5.31 23.00 -11.82
N ALA A 250 -6.34 22.18 -11.65
CA ALA A 250 -6.90 21.38 -12.74
C ALA A 250 -7.53 22.25 -13.84
N ARG A 251 -8.16 23.37 -13.48
CA ARG A 251 -8.72 24.34 -14.44
C ARG A 251 -7.62 25.05 -15.23
N GLU A 252 -6.49 25.36 -14.59
CA GLU A 252 -5.28 25.90 -15.23
C GLU A 252 -4.56 24.90 -16.14
N GLY A 253 -5.00 23.64 -16.16
CA GLY A 253 -4.55 22.63 -17.13
C GLY A 253 -3.57 21.60 -16.56
N LEU A 254 -3.32 21.59 -15.25
CA LEU A 254 -2.59 20.49 -14.60
C LEU A 254 -3.50 19.26 -14.46
N PHE A 255 -2.98 18.09 -14.77
CA PHE A 255 -3.75 16.85 -14.62
C PHE A 255 -2.89 15.69 -14.15
N LEU A 256 -3.40 14.94 -13.16
CA LEU A 256 -2.75 13.76 -12.63
C LEU A 256 -3.34 12.48 -13.24
N GLY A 257 -2.46 11.72 -13.89
CA GLY A 257 -2.74 10.36 -14.30
C GLY A 257 -2.50 9.36 -13.16
N PHE A 258 -3.55 8.95 -12.44
CA PHE A 258 -3.54 7.83 -11.49
C PHE A 258 -3.28 6.47 -12.17
N GLN A 259 -2.47 5.63 -11.52
CA GLN A 259 -2.22 4.25 -11.96
C GLN A 259 -3.46 3.35 -11.78
N TYR A 260 -4.21 3.55 -10.69
CA TYR A 260 -5.45 2.83 -10.38
C TYR A 260 -6.52 3.82 -9.93
N PRO A 261 -7.32 4.39 -10.85
CA PRO A 261 -8.35 5.34 -10.48
C PRO A 261 -9.49 4.64 -9.73
N SER A 262 -10.05 5.29 -8.71
CA SER A 262 -11.12 4.73 -7.89
C SER A 262 -12.40 4.50 -8.68
N GLU A 263 -13.01 3.32 -8.54
CA GLU A 263 -14.28 2.97 -9.16
C GLU A 263 -15.44 3.72 -8.49
N ILE A 264 -16.28 4.39 -9.29
CA ILE A 264 -17.49 5.06 -8.83
C ILE A 264 -18.69 4.43 -9.52
N SER A 265 -19.35 3.52 -8.81
CA SER A 265 -20.58 2.89 -9.28
C SER A 265 -21.75 3.89 -9.26
N GLY A 266 -22.65 3.77 -10.23
CA GLY A 266 -23.86 4.60 -10.31
C GLY A 266 -23.69 5.94 -11.03
N ILE A 267 -22.48 6.31 -11.45
CA ILE A 267 -22.24 7.44 -12.37
C ILE A 267 -21.56 6.90 -13.62
N SER A 268 -22.20 7.06 -14.78
CA SER A 268 -21.58 6.65 -16.04
C SER A 268 -20.45 7.59 -16.44
N THR A 269 -19.49 7.08 -17.22
CA THR A 269 -18.40 7.90 -17.75
C THR A 269 -18.91 9.09 -18.57
N ALA A 270 -20.00 8.90 -19.34
CA ALA A 270 -20.62 9.98 -20.10
C ALA A 270 -21.21 11.07 -19.20
N GLU A 271 -21.92 10.71 -18.12
CA GLU A 271 -22.48 11.68 -17.18
C GLU A 271 -21.38 12.48 -16.51
N PHE A 272 -20.34 11.81 -16.00
CA PHE A 272 -19.20 12.46 -15.37
C PHE A 272 -18.51 13.47 -16.31
N LEU A 273 -18.20 13.05 -17.55
CA LEU A 273 -17.54 13.93 -18.53
C LEU A 273 -18.42 15.11 -18.94
N ARG A 274 -19.74 14.93 -19.03
CA ARG A 274 -20.65 16.03 -19.35
C ARG A 274 -20.67 17.07 -18.25
N GLU A 275 -20.76 16.64 -17.00
CA GLU A 275 -20.76 17.55 -15.85
C GLU A 275 -19.40 18.26 -15.70
N ALA A 276 -18.29 17.57 -15.94
CA ALA A 276 -16.97 18.21 -15.98
C ALA A 276 -16.85 19.29 -17.07
N ILE A 277 -17.40 19.05 -18.26
CA ILE A 277 -17.45 20.05 -19.34
C ILE A 277 -18.34 21.24 -18.94
N ASN A 278 -19.48 20.99 -18.31
CA ASN A 278 -20.39 22.05 -17.88
C ASN A 278 -19.77 22.94 -16.81
N ALA A 279 -19.10 22.36 -15.81
CA ALA A 279 -18.40 23.12 -14.77
C ALA A 279 -17.37 24.10 -15.38
N LYS A 280 -16.61 23.65 -16.38
CA LYS A 280 -15.64 24.51 -17.09
C LYS A 280 -16.31 25.60 -17.95
N ARG A 281 -17.51 25.34 -18.47
CA ARG A 281 -18.27 26.34 -19.26
C ARG A 281 -18.87 27.41 -18.38
N GLU A 282 -19.45 27.02 -17.25
CA GLU A 282 -20.05 27.92 -16.27
C GLU A 282 -19.06 28.97 -15.77
N GLU A 283 -17.84 28.55 -15.45
CA GLU A 283 -16.73 29.44 -15.05
C GLU A 283 -16.41 30.51 -16.11
N LYS A 284 -16.49 30.14 -17.40
CA LYS A 284 -16.29 31.06 -18.52
C LYS A 284 -17.55 31.87 -18.87
N GLY A 285 -18.58 31.82 -18.03
CA GLY A 285 -19.87 32.48 -18.24
C GLY A 285 -20.68 31.89 -19.39
N GLY A 286 -20.43 30.62 -19.75
CA GLY A 286 -21.08 29.93 -20.85
C GLY A 286 -22.21 29.00 -20.39
N ASP A 287 -23.19 28.80 -21.27
CA ASP A 287 -24.31 27.89 -21.03
C ASP A 287 -23.86 26.40 -21.02
N PRO A 288 -24.57 25.53 -20.28
CA PRO A 288 -24.36 24.09 -20.32
C PRO A 288 -24.39 23.53 -21.76
N ILE A 289 -23.58 22.50 -22.01
CA ILE A 289 -23.54 21.86 -23.32
C ILE A 289 -24.88 21.21 -23.67
N LYS A 290 -25.36 21.46 -24.89
CA LYS A 290 -26.56 20.77 -25.40
C LYS A 290 -26.28 19.28 -25.51
N GLN A 291 -27.28 18.46 -25.21
CA GLN A 291 -27.15 17.01 -25.21
C GLN A 291 -26.74 16.46 -26.59
N SER A 292 -27.26 17.04 -27.68
CA SER A 292 -26.89 16.68 -29.06
C SER A 292 -25.41 16.93 -29.34
N ASP A 293 -24.89 18.05 -28.86
CA ASP A 293 -23.53 18.50 -29.13
C ASP A 293 -22.54 17.67 -28.29
N PHE A 294 -22.90 17.35 -27.05
CA PHE A 294 -22.15 16.43 -26.21
C PHE A 294 -22.09 15.03 -26.80
N LYS A 295 -23.24 14.49 -27.24
CA LYS A 295 -23.31 13.14 -27.83
C LYS A 295 -22.38 13.04 -29.04
N LYS A 296 -22.46 13.99 -29.97
CA LYS A 296 -21.57 14.05 -31.14
C LYS A 296 -20.09 14.13 -30.71
N ARG A 297 -19.76 15.00 -29.76
CA ARG A 297 -18.39 15.15 -29.24
C ARG A 297 -17.88 13.88 -28.57
N MET A 298 -18.76 13.09 -27.94
CA MET A 298 -18.43 11.80 -27.33
C MET A 298 -18.20 10.72 -28.39
N GLU A 299 -19.06 10.61 -29.39
CA GLU A 299 -18.89 9.70 -30.54
C GLU A 299 -17.57 9.99 -31.26
N ASP A 300 -17.31 11.26 -31.61
CA ASP A 300 -16.04 11.70 -32.18
C ASP A 300 -14.83 11.39 -31.26
N ALA A 301 -15.05 11.17 -29.96
CA ALA A 301 -13.99 10.77 -29.02
C ALA A 301 -13.66 9.32 -29.14
N LEU A 302 -14.69 8.49 -29.05
CA LEU A 302 -14.56 7.05 -29.03
C LEU A 302 -13.98 6.55 -30.34
N ASP A 303 -14.41 7.12 -31.47
CA ASP A 303 -13.86 6.86 -32.80
C ASP A 303 -12.37 7.20 -32.90
N MET A 304 -11.98 8.40 -32.45
CA MET A 304 -10.57 8.83 -32.46
C MET A 304 -9.69 7.93 -31.58
N LEU A 305 -10.28 7.35 -30.55
CA LEU A 305 -9.59 6.58 -29.53
C LEU A 305 -9.67 5.06 -29.76
N ASP A 306 -10.33 4.63 -30.84
CA ASP A 306 -10.64 3.24 -31.17
C ASP A 306 -11.28 2.50 -29.98
N MET A 307 -12.33 3.12 -29.41
CA MET A 307 -13.06 2.63 -28.23
C MET A 307 -14.52 2.38 -28.57
N ASP A 308 -15.09 1.33 -27.97
CA ASP A 308 -16.50 0.97 -28.16
C ASP A 308 -17.45 1.94 -27.44
N ASP A 309 -18.61 2.22 -28.04
CA ASP A 309 -19.71 3.01 -27.49
C ASP A 309 -20.16 2.57 -26.09
N GLU A 310 -20.03 1.29 -25.78
CA GLU A 310 -20.32 0.73 -24.46
C GLU A 310 -19.53 1.45 -23.36
N TYR A 311 -18.32 1.94 -23.67
CA TYR A 311 -17.46 2.65 -22.74
C TYR A 311 -18.12 3.88 -22.11
N ALA A 312 -18.88 4.64 -22.92
CA ALA A 312 -19.57 5.83 -22.43
C ALA A 312 -20.62 5.49 -21.36
N ARG A 313 -21.18 4.27 -21.40
CA ARG A 313 -22.27 3.82 -20.52
C ARG A 313 -21.79 3.09 -19.27
N ARG A 314 -20.52 2.69 -19.23
CA ARG A 314 -19.92 2.03 -18.06
C ARG A 314 -19.81 3.00 -16.89
N TYR A 315 -19.89 2.43 -15.68
CA TYR A 315 -19.61 3.18 -14.47
C TYR A 315 -18.16 3.69 -14.48
N LEU A 316 -17.97 4.84 -13.86
CA LEU A 316 -16.70 5.53 -13.89
C LEU A 316 -15.61 4.65 -13.26
N ASN A 317 -14.55 4.40 -14.03
CA ASN A 317 -13.40 3.56 -13.67
C ASN A 317 -13.69 2.06 -13.45
N ASP A 318 -14.91 1.58 -13.68
CA ASP A 318 -15.33 0.17 -13.49
C ASP A 318 -14.91 -0.75 -14.66
N GLY A 319 -14.37 -1.93 -14.33
CA GLY A 319 -14.13 -3.02 -15.28
C GLY A 319 -12.86 -2.89 -16.14
N PHE A 320 -11.86 -2.14 -15.67
CA PHE A 320 -10.60 -1.94 -16.39
C PHE A 320 -9.46 -2.79 -15.83
N SER A 321 -8.75 -3.52 -16.69
CA SER A 321 -7.43 -4.04 -16.36
C SER A 321 -6.44 -2.86 -16.26
N GLY A 322 -5.39 -2.97 -15.44
CA GLY A 322 -4.43 -1.88 -15.17
C GLY A 322 -3.91 -1.16 -16.42
N GLY A 323 -3.72 -1.88 -17.54
CA GLY A 323 -3.33 -1.27 -18.83
C GLY A 323 -4.44 -0.49 -19.56
N LYS A 324 -5.72 -0.87 -19.39
CA LYS A 324 -6.86 -0.10 -19.93
C LYS A 324 -7.14 1.15 -19.09
N ASN A 325 -6.91 1.09 -17.78
CA ASN A 325 -7.03 2.24 -16.87
C ASN A 325 -6.08 3.39 -17.23
N GLN A 326 -4.80 3.08 -17.50
CA GLN A 326 -3.82 4.09 -17.95
C GLN A 326 -4.20 4.71 -19.32
N SER A 327 -4.66 3.89 -20.27
CA SER A 327 -5.13 4.37 -21.57
C SER A 327 -6.34 5.31 -21.41
N ASN A 328 -7.31 4.97 -20.58
CA ASN A 328 -8.51 5.79 -20.37
C ASN A 328 -8.20 7.17 -19.83
N LEU A 329 -7.29 7.23 -18.87
CA LEU A 329 -6.95 8.47 -18.20
C LEU A 329 -6.20 9.42 -19.15
N GLN A 330 -5.17 8.93 -19.84
CA GLN A 330 -4.48 9.68 -20.91
C GLN A 330 -5.43 10.21 -22.00
N LYS A 331 -6.49 9.45 -22.29
CA LYS A 331 -7.48 9.76 -23.32
C LYS A 331 -8.51 10.79 -22.87
N GLN A 332 -8.93 10.77 -21.60
CA GLN A 332 -9.77 11.82 -21.00
C GLN A 332 -9.05 13.17 -20.99
N THR A 333 -7.74 13.17 -20.72
CA THR A 333 -6.88 14.37 -20.68
C THR A 333 -6.75 15.07 -22.05
N ARG A 334 -6.86 14.35 -23.17
CA ARG A 334 -6.76 14.93 -24.53
C ARG A 334 -7.98 15.76 -24.98
N LYS A 335 -9.13 15.68 -24.30
CA LYS A 335 -10.40 16.26 -24.78
C LYS A 335 -10.95 17.46 -24.03
N THR A 336 -10.38 17.81 -22.89
CA THR A 336 -10.60 19.10 -22.25
C THR A 336 -9.87 20.15 -23.08
N GLU A 337 -10.61 21.03 -23.78
CA GLU A 337 -10.05 22.14 -24.55
C GLU A 337 -9.28 23.09 -23.61
N GLY A 338 -7.98 22.85 -23.51
CA GLY A 338 -7.01 23.59 -22.69
C GLY A 338 -5.62 23.03 -22.96
N LYS A 339 -4.60 23.85 -22.72
CA LYS A 339 -3.20 23.41 -22.76
C LYS A 339 -2.98 22.49 -21.56
N LEU A 340 -3.17 21.18 -21.74
CA LEU A 340 -3.06 20.23 -20.63
C LEU A 340 -1.62 19.75 -20.44
N GLN A 341 -1.13 19.89 -19.22
CA GLN A 341 0.09 19.29 -18.72
C GLN A 341 -0.29 18.02 -17.95
N THR A 342 0.12 16.86 -18.47
CA THR A 342 -0.21 15.56 -17.86
C THR A 342 0.98 15.05 -17.07
N ILE A 343 0.76 14.80 -15.78
CA ILE A 343 1.73 14.13 -14.93
C ILE A 343 1.29 12.67 -14.83
N GLN A 344 2.10 11.72 -15.32
CA GLN A 344 1.78 10.30 -15.25
C GLN A 344 2.64 9.61 -14.19
N GLU A 345 1.98 8.92 -13.28
CA GLU A 345 2.66 8.06 -12.30
C GLU A 345 2.83 6.65 -12.89
N SER A 346 4.03 6.07 -12.81
CA SER A 346 4.30 4.65 -13.13
C SER A 346 5.15 4.04 -12.03
N ALA A 347 4.81 2.81 -11.62
CA ALA A 347 5.55 2.04 -10.62
C ALA A 347 6.98 1.72 -11.09
#